data_AF-A0AAW8IFI8-F1
#
_entry.id   AF-A0AAW8IFI8-F1
#
_cell.length_a   1.000
_cell.length_b   1.000
_cell.length_c   1.000
_cell.angle_alpha   90.00
_cell.angle_beta   90.00
_cell.angle_gamma   90.00
#
_symmetry.space_group_name_H-M   'P 1'
#
loop_
_entity.id
_entity.type
_entity.pdbx_description
1 polymer ?
#
loop_
_entity_poly.entity_id
_entity_poly.type
_entity_poly.pdbx_seq_one_letter_code
_entity_poly.pdbx_strand_id
1 'polypeptide(L)'
;MSQVKPESIWQHDKVLPYILTSLKDKINDITAVEKIIIFGSRGRFSVERWNELEGKDWDILIQARCKVKNAGILINKNYHLDLLVLDKEQVKKFCQNKVTKEIFPINELEFLIDKNTENGKLQ
;
A
#
# COMPACT_ATOMS: atom_id res chain seq x y z
N MET A 1 20.22 15.98 -23.38
CA MET A 1 20.02 15.58 -21.97
C MET A 1 18.53 15.41 -21.74
N SER A 2 18.09 14.21 -21.35
CA SER A 2 16.66 13.92 -21.17
C SER A 2 16.13 14.69 -19.96
N GLN A 3 15.11 15.53 -20.14
CA GLN A 3 14.39 16.17 -19.05
C GLN A 3 13.66 15.07 -18.27
N VAL A 4 14.22 14.68 -17.13
CA VAL A 4 13.52 13.82 -16.17
C VAL A 4 12.26 14.56 -15.74
N LYS A 5 11.09 14.06 -16.15
CA LYS A 5 9.81 14.59 -15.71
C LYS A 5 9.74 14.43 -14.18
N PRO A 6 9.51 15.49 -13.39
CA PRO A 6 9.41 15.38 -11.93
C PRO A 6 8.33 14.40 -11.48
N GLU A 7 7.28 14.24 -12.30
CA GLU A 7 6.22 13.22 -12.17
C GLU A 7 6.77 11.78 -12.09
N SER A 8 7.90 11.52 -12.76
CA SER A 8 8.55 10.22 -12.91
C SER A 8 9.47 9.85 -11.74
N ILE A 9 9.67 10.75 -10.77
CA ILE A 9 10.45 10.49 -9.55
C ILE A 9 9.51 10.03 -8.43
N TRP A 10 8.62 9.08 -8.74
CA TRP A 10 7.78 8.44 -7.73
C TRP A 10 8.42 7.12 -7.28
N GLN A 11 9.18 7.18 -6.20
CA GLN A 11 9.83 6.03 -5.57
C GLN A 11 8.79 5.34 -4.67
N HIS A 12 7.94 4.52 -5.28
CA HIS A 12 6.89 3.77 -4.58
C HIS A 12 7.45 2.92 -3.43
N ASP A 13 8.66 2.38 -3.61
CA ASP A 13 9.46 1.66 -2.62
C ASP A 13 9.78 2.50 -1.36
N LYS A 14 9.91 3.82 -1.48
CA LYS A 14 10.22 4.71 -0.35
C LYS A 14 9.02 5.44 0.20
N VAL A 15 8.08 5.82 -0.66
CA VAL A 15 6.91 6.61 -0.27
C VAL A 15 5.83 5.75 0.36
N LEU A 16 5.63 4.52 -0.15
CA LEU A 16 4.60 3.63 0.35
C LEU A 16 4.84 3.25 1.83
N PRO A 17 6.04 2.81 2.26
CA PRO A 17 6.27 2.52 3.67
C PRO A 17 5.97 3.71 4.58
N TYR A 18 6.34 4.93 4.17
CA TYR A 18 6.06 6.13 4.93
C TYR A 18 4.55 6.41 5.08
N ILE A 19 3.78 6.30 3.98
CA ILE A 19 2.32 6.45 4.00
C ILE A 19 1.68 5.39 4.90
N LEU A 20 2.10 4.12 4.75
CA LEU A 20 1.55 2.99 5.50
C LEU A 20 1.83 3.12 7.00
N THR A 21 3.06 3.47 7.39
CA THR A 21 3.41 3.70 8.79
C THR A 21 2.60 4.85 9.37
N SER A 22 2.53 5.98 8.66
CA SER A 22 1.75 7.15 9.12
C SER A 22 0.26 6.85 9.28
N LEU A 23 -0.32 6.05 8.38
CA LEU A 23 -1.72 5.61 8.47
C LEU A 23 -1.94 4.66 9.65
N LYS A 24 -1.03 3.70 9.81
CA LYS A 24 -1.06 2.73 10.89
C LYS A 24 -1.02 3.43 12.24
N ASP A 25 -0.11 4.37 12.43
CA ASP A 25 0.06 5.10 13.69
C ASP A 25 -1.21 5.91 14.02
N LYS A 26 -1.74 6.66 13.05
CA LYS A 26 -2.99 7.44 13.22
C LYS A 26 -4.19 6.58 13.57
N ILE A 27 -4.30 5.38 12.99
CA ILE A 27 -5.42 4.48 13.30
C ILE A 27 -5.18 3.80 14.64
N ASN A 28 -3.94 3.46 14.98
CA ASN A 28 -3.57 2.91 16.28
C ASN A 28 -3.89 3.83 17.45
N ASP A 29 -3.88 5.16 17.24
CA ASP A 29 -4.37 6.13 18.23
C ASP A 29 -5.85 5.93 18.59
N ILE A 30 -6.64 5.32 17.69
CA ILE A 30 -8.08 5.08 17.84
C ILE A 30 -8.37 3.62 18.17
N THR A 31 -7.73 2.69 17.45
CA THR A 31 -7.93 1.24 17.55
C THR A 31 -6.73 0.48 17.01
N ALA A 32 -6.43 -0.67 17.61
CA ALA A 32 -5.37 -1.55 17.12
C ALA A 32 -5.60 -1.93 15.65
N VAL A 33 -4.58 -1.66 14.83
CA VAL A 33 -4.44 -2.14 13.46
C VAL A 33 -3.94 -3.58 13.51
N GLU A 34 -4.75 -4.50 13.00
CA GLU A 34 -4.44 -5.92 12.97
C GLU A 34 -3.84 -6.35 11.64
N LYS A 35 -4.29 -5.76 10.53
CA LYS A 35 -3.75 -6.03 9.19
C LYS A 35 -3.75 -4.80 8.31
N ILE A 36 -2.80 -4.75 7.38
CA ILE A 36 -2.82 -3.80 6.28
C ILE A 36 -2.67 -4.57 4.98
N ILE A 37 -3.54 -4.26 4.03
CA ILE A 37 -3.74 -5.00 2.79
C ILE A 37 -3.78 -4.01 1.64
N ILE A 38 -3.03 -4.29 0.58
CA ILE A 38 -3.14 -3.59 -0.71
C ILE A 38 -4.07 -4.38 -1.61
N PHE A 39 -5.03 -3.70 -2.22
CA PHE A 39 -5.94 -4.28 -3.20
C PHE A 39 -5.89 -3.52 -4.53
N GLY A 40 -6.89 -3.70 -5.38
CA GLY A 40 -7.00 -2.94 -6.62
C GLY A 40 -5.96 -3.33 -7.66
N SER A 41 -5.50 -2.35 -8.45
CA SER A 41 -4.49 -2.59 -9.49
C SER A 41 -3.21 -3.18 -8.89
N ARG A 42 -2.67 -2.52 -7.87
CA ARG A 42 -1.41 -2.92 -7.20
C ARG A 42 -1.53 -4.24 -6.45
N GLY A 43 -2.73 -4.61 -5.98
CA GLY A 43 -2.99 -5.96 -5.46
C GLY A 43 -2.92 -7.06 -6.53
N ARG A 44 -3.33 -6.77 -7.77
CA ARG A 44 -3.39 -7.75 -8.88
C ARG A 44 -2.05 -7.98 -9.59
N PHE A 45 -1.20 -6.97 -9.66
CA PHE A 45 0.08 -7.06 -10.37
C PHE A 45 1.22 -7.47 -9.44
N SER A 46 2.21 -8.18 -9.98
CA SER A 46 3.50 -8.39 -9.31
C SER A 46 4.19 -7.03 -9.12
N VAL A 47 5.02 -6.90 -8.09
CA VAL A 47 5.56 -5.59 -7.68
C VAL A 47 6.54 -5.06 -8.73
N GLU A 48 7.25 -5.94 -9.42
CA GLU A 48 8.15 -5.61 -10.53
C GLU A 48 7.43 -4.89 -11.67
N ARG A 49 6.11 -5.11 -11.78
CA ARG A 49 5.24 -4.53 -12.80
C ARG A 49 4.48 -3.30 -12.30
N TRP A 50 4.69 -2.86 -11.06
CA TRP A 50 4.01 -1.66 -10.55
C TRP A 50 4.50 -0.37 -11.24
N ASN A 51 5.67 -0.41 -11.88
CA ASN A 51 6.15 0.65 -12.76
C ASN A 51 5.35 0.78 -14.07
N GLU A 52 4.68 -0.30 -14.51
CA GLU A 52 3.77 -0.30 -15.67
C GLU A 52 2.41 0.35 -15.33
N LEU A 53 2.10 0.48 -14.03
CA LEU A 53 0.86 1.11 -13.57
C LEU A 53 1.01 2.63 -13.63
N GLU A 54 0.41 3.25 -14.63
CA GLU A 54 0.25 4.70 -14.67
C GLU A 54 -0.58 5.19 -13.47
N GLY A 55 -0.18 6.32 -12.88
CA GLY A 55 -0.92 6.94 -11.79
C GLY A 55 -0.43 6.56 -10.38
N LYS A 56 -0.83 7.39 -9.40
CA LYS A 56 -0.38 7.34 -8.01
C LYS A 56 -1.54 6.97 -7.09
N ASP A 57 -2.33 6.00 -7.55
CA ASP A 57 -3.58 5.61 -6.91
C ASP A 57 -3.35 4.36 -6.06
N TRP A 58 -3.61 4.48 -4.77
CA TRP A 58 -3.37 3.43 -3.79
C TRP A 58 -4.69 2.98 -3.18
N ASP A 59 -5.02 1.73 -3.41
CA ASP A 59 -6.14 1.03 -2.81
C ASP A 59 -5.67 0.30 -1.54
N ILE A 60 -5.93 0.88 -0.37
CA ILE A 60 -5.43 0.36 0.92
C ILE A 60 -6.60 -0.02 1.82
N LEU A 61 -6.57 -1.25 2.31
CA LEU A 61 -7.52 -1.77 3.28
C LEU A 61 -6.79 -2.04 4.60
N ILE A 62 -7.36 -1.56 5.69
CA ILE A 62 -6.85 -1.74 7.05
C ILE A 62 -7.88 -2.52 7.85
N GLN A 63 -7.46 -3.67 8.38
CA GLN A 63 -8.22 -4.39 9.38
C GLN A 63 -7.94 -3.77 10.75
N ALA A 64 -8.99 -3.25 11.39
CA ALA A 64 -8.91 -2.72 12.74
C ALA A 64 -9.75 -3.57 13.71
N ARG A 65 -9.34 -3.59 14.98
CA ARG A 65 -10.02 -4.37 16.02
C ARG A 65 -11.46 -3.92 16.25
N CYS A 66 -11.75 -2.63 16.13
CA CYS A 66 -13.12 -2.11 16.22
C CYS A 66 -13.56 -1.41 14.94
N LYS A 67 -14.89 -1.28 14.78
CA LYS A 67 -15.49 -0.66 13.61
C LYS A 67 -15.25 0.85 13.62
N VAL A 68 -14.40 1.33 12.71
CA VAL A 68 -14.21 2.75 12.45
C VAL A 68 -15.20 3.17 11.36
N LYS A 69 -16.01 4.21 11.60
CA LYS A 69 -17.00 4.70 10.63
C LYS A 69 -16.31 5.62 9.62
N ASN A 70 -16.14 5.12 8.39
CA ASN A 70 -15.57 5.73 7.20
C ASN A 70 -14.09 6.12 7.24
N ALA A 71 -13.33 5.47 6.35
CA ALA A 71 -12.08 5.97 5.84
C ALA A 71 -12.37 6.80 4.57
N GLY A 72 -11.80 8.01 4.53
CA GLY A 72 -11.97 8.94 3.42
C GLY A 72 -10.87 8.79 2.37
N ILE A 73 -11.09 9.41 1.20
CA ILE A 73 -10.04 9.57 0.19
C ILE A 73 -9.05 10.62 0.71
N LEU A 74 -7.80 10.21 0.92
CA LEU A 74 -6.71 11.13 1.25
C LEU A 74 -6.11 11.64 -0.06
N ILE A 75 -6.61 12.79 -0.51
CA ILE A 75 -6.06 13.47 -1.68
C ILE A 75 -4.94 14.39 -1.19
N ASN A 76 -3.69 14.01 -1.44
CA ASN A 76 -2.57 14.94 -1.41
C ASN A 76 -2.25 15.32 -2.87
N LYS A 77 -1.71 16.52 -3.11
CA LYS A 77 -1.47 17.08 -4.47
C LYS A 77 -0.69 16.15 -5.41
N ASN A 78 -0.05 15.12 -4.86
CA ASN A 78 0.82 14.20 -5.57
C ASN A 78 0.42 12.72 -5.47
N TYR A 79 -0.68 12.31 -4.85
CA TYR A 79 -1.17 10.90 -4.90
C TYR A 79 -2.62 10.77 -4.45
N HIS A 80 -3.32 9.76 -4.96
CA HIS A 80 -4.65 9.38 -4.51
C HIS A 80 -4.56 8.14 -3.63
N LEU A 81 -5.19 8.21 -2.45
CA LEU A 81 -5.25 7.09 -1.51
C LEU A 81 -6.71 6.81 -1.18
N ASP A 82 -7.19 5.68 -1.67
CA ASP A 82 -8.50 5.11 -1.33
C ASP A 82 -8.31 4.18 -0.14
N LEU A 83 -8.65 4.69 1.03
CA LEU A 83 -8.53 3.97 2.29
C LEU A 83 -9.86 3.32 2.67
N LEU A 84 -9.82 2.05 3.07
CA LEU A 84 -10.92 1.33 3.69
C LEU A 84 -10.48 0.83 5.07
N VAL A 85 -11.20 1.16 6.13
CA VAL A 85 -10.95 0.62 7.48
C VAL A 85 -12.14 -0.25 7.87
N LEU A 86 -11.88 -1.54 8.09
CA LEU A 86 -12.91 -2.56 8.27
C LEU A 86 -12.58 -3.45 9.47
N ASP A 87 -13.60 -4.09 10.04
CA ASP A 87 -13.39 -5.15 11.04
C ASP A 87 -13.06 -6.49 10.38
N LYS A 88 -12.64 -7.46 11.19
CA LYS A 88 -12.24 -8.80 10.75
C LYS A 88 -13.29 -9.52 9.89
N GLU A 89 -14.59 -9.38 10.20
CA GLU A 89 -15.65 -10.07 9.44
C GLU A 89 -15.83 -9.45 8.06
N GLN A 90 -15.79 -8.12 7.98
CA GLN A 90 -15.87 -7.37 6.74
C GLN A 90 -14.63 -7.61 5.85
N VAL A 91 -13.43 -7.64 6.43
CA VAL A 91 -12.20 -7.98 5.70
C VAL A 91 -12.26 -9.38 5.12
N LYS A 92 -12.72 -10.37 5.90
CA LYS A 92 -12.88 -11.75 5.41
C LYS A 92 -13.80 -11.81 4.18
N LYS A 93 -14.93 -11.09 4.21
CA LYS A 93 -15.86 -11.01 3.06
C LYS A 93 -15.24 -10.28 1.87
N PHE A 94 -14.48 -9.23 2.11
CA PHE A 94 -13.82 -8.45 1.06
C PHE A 94 -12.76 -9.26 0.32
N CYS A 95 -11.92 -10.01 1.04
CA CYS A 95 -10.80 -10.75 0.47
C CYS A 95 -11.24 -12.04 -0.26
N GLN A 96 -12.45 -12.57 0.02
CA GLN A 96 -12.93 -13.81 -0.61
C GLN A 96 -12.96 -13.76 -2.14
N ASN A 97 -13.18 -12.58 -2.74
CA ASN A 97 -13.37 -12.43 -4.18
C ASN A 97 -12.34 -11.49 -4.83
N LYS A 98 -11.27 -11.13 -4.12
CA LYS A 98 -10.30 -10.13 -4.58
C LYS A 98 -8.87 -10.63 -4.41
N VAL A 99 -8.05 -10.40 -5.42
CA VAL A 99 -6.60 -10.53 -5.28
C VAL A 99 -6.12 -9.38 -4.40
N THR A 100 -5.46 -9.74 -3.32
CA THR A 100 -4.98 -8.81 -2.29
C THR A 100 -3.55 -9.18 -1.92
N LYS A 101 -2.81 -8.21 -1.39
CA LYS A 101 -1.48 -8.42 -0.84
C LYS A 101 -1.43 -7.93 0.59
N GLU A 102 -1.08 -8.81 1.52
CA GLU A 102 -0.86 -8.44 2.91
C GLU A 102 0.52 -7.79 3.04
N ILE A 103 0.58 -6.67 3.74
CA ILE A 103 1.82 -5.91 4.00
C ILE A 103 2.09 -5.75 5.50
N PHE A 104 1.10 -6.08 6.32
CA PHE A 104 1.23 -6.15 7.77
C PHE A 104 0.18 -7.14 8.31
N PRO A 105 0.54 -8.02 9.27
CA PRO A 105 1.90 -8.23 9.78
C PRO A 105 2.79 -9.01 8.81
N ILE A 106 2.21 -9.77 7.87
CA ILE A 106 2.96 -10.49 6.85
C ILE A 106 3.31 -9.49 5.76
N ASN A 107 4.59 -9.18 5.59
CA ASN A 107 5.05 -8.30 4.53
C ASN A 107 5.30 -9.10 3.25
N GLU A 108 4.24 -9.32 2.44
CA GLU A 108 4.37 -10.05 1.17
C GLU A 108 5.18 -9.27 0.11
N LEU A 109 5.54 -8.01 0.40
CA LEU A 109 6.42 -7.20 -0.44
C LEU A 109 7.90 -7.29 -0.02
N GLU A 110 8.21 -7.85 1.16
CA GLU A 110 9.56 -7.88 1.73
C GLU A 110 10.56 -8.62 0.84
N PHE A 111 10.07 -9.64 0.12
CA PHE A 111 10.84 -10.44 -0.82
C PHE A 111 11.50 -9.63 -1.97
N LEU A 112 11.10 -8.38 -2.16
CA LEU A 112 11.54 -7.53 -3.26
C LEU A 112 12.57 -6.48 -2.86
N ILE A 113 12.63 -6.13 -1.57
CA ILE A 113 13.67 -5.23 -1.03
C ILE A 113 15.03 -5.93 -1.10
N ASP A 114 15.08 -7.23 -0.83
CA ASP A 114 16.32 -8.02 -0.91
C ASP A 114 16.82 -8.18 -2.36
N LYS A 115 15.92 -8.45 -3.32
CA LYS A 115 16.30 -8.56 -4.75
C LYS A 115 16.86 -7.27 -5.34
N ASN A 116 16.33 -6.11 -4.95
CA ASN A 116 16.86 -4.82 -5.40
C ASN A 116 18.19 -4.46 -4.72
N THR A 117 18.43 -4.96 -3.51
CA THR A 117 19.70 -4.78 -2.81
C THR A 117 20.81 -5.66 -3.41
N GLU A 118 20.47 -6.86 -3.90
CA GLU A 118 21.41 -7.72 -4.64
C GLU A 118 21.75 -7.15 -6.02
N ASN A 119 20.76 -6.65 -6.78
CA ASN A 119 21.00 -6.06 -8.10
C ASN A 119 21.75 -4.71 -8.07
N GLY A 120 21.86 -4.06 -6.91
CA GLY A 120 22.69 -2.87 -6.68
C GLY A 120 24.16 -3.18 -6.37
N LYS A 121 24.53 -4.47 -6.26
CA LYS A 121 25.92 -4.94 -6.08
C LYS A 121 26.41 -5.68 -7.33
N LEU A 122 26.30 -5.06 -8.49
CA LEU A 122 27.17 -5.40 -9.62
C LEU A 122 28.09 -4.20 -9.86
N GLN A 123 29.36 -4.44 -9.55
CA GLN A 123 30.52 -3.57 -9.80
C GLN A 123 30.63 -3.15 -11.25
#